data_AF-A0A447S7Y9-F1
#
_entry.id   AF-A0A447S7Y9-F1
#
_cell.length_a   1.000
_cell.length_b   1.000
_cell.length_c   1.000
_cell.angle_alpha   90.00
_cell.angle_beta   90.00
_cell.angle_gamma   90.00
#
_symmetry.space_group_name_H-M   'P 1'
#
loop_
_entity.id
_entity.type
_entity.pdbx_description
1 polymer ?
#
loop_
_entity_poly.entity_id
_entity_poly.type
_entity_poly.pdbx_seq_one_letter_code
_entity_poly.pdbx_strand_id
1 'polypeptide(L)'
;MYKKISGLVVSLTAVFACAAWAEVPAGYPADYQKTIDAAVKEGKVVIYSTTDTKAAGPLIKGFEAQYPGVKVEYNDMNSTELYNRYISEQAAGGGSGDVVWSSSMDTALKLATEYAEQYASPEVKQLPDWAVWQQKAYGTTYEPVVFIYNKRLIPQNEVPDSHTALAKLIASQADKFKGKVTTYDIEKSGLGFMLAVQDSQADANYFYRPGEYR
;
A
#
# COMPACT_ATOMS: atom_id res chain seq x y z
N MET A 1 31.81 -6.45 -78.09
CA MET A 1 30.60 -5.90 -77.44
C MET A 1 30.26 -6.76 -76.23
N TYR A 2 30.55 -6.26 -75.03
CA TYR A 2 30.44 -6.99 -73.77
C TYR A 2 29.01 -7.01 -73.23
N LYS A 3 28.48 -8.21 -72.92
CA LYS A 3 27.24 -8.41 -72.15
C LYS A 3 27.54 -8.23 -70.66
N LYS A 4 26.87 -7.28 -70.00
CA LYS A 4 26.94 -7.08 -68.55
C LYS A 4 25.94 -8.00 -67.82
N ILE A 5 26.45 -8.72 -66.84
CA ILE A 5 25.69 -9.49 -65.86
C ILE A 5 25.53 -8.58 -64.63
N SER A 6 24.30 -8.26 -64.24
CA SER A 6 24.03 -7.58 -62.96
C SER A 6 23.58 -8.62 -61.94
N GLY A 7 24.43 -8.87 -60.95
CA GLY A 7 24.10 -9.65 -59.76
C GLY A 7 23.38 -8.79 -58.73
N LEU A 8 22.28 -9.31 -58.20
CA LEU A 8 21.52 -8.73 -57.09
C LEU A 8 22.10 -9.23 -55.77
N VAL A 9 22.61 -8.33 -54.93
CA VAL A 9 23.00 -8.65 -53.54
C VAL A 9 21.85 -8.26 -52.64
N VAL A 10 21.22 -9.24 -51.99
CA VAL A 10 20.21 -9.02 -50.96
C VAL A 10 20.93 -9.04 -49.61
N SER A 11 21.05 -7.89 -48.97
CA SER A 11 21.58 -7.77 -47.61
C SER A 11 20.48 -8.06 -46.59
N LEU A 12 20.61 -9.17 -45.88
CA LEU A 12 19.72 -9.56 -44.78
C LEU A 12 20.06 -8.72 -43.53
N THR A 13 19.22 -7.75 -43.17
CA THR A 13 19.37 -7.01 -41.92
C THR A 13 18.58 -7.73 -40.83
N ALA A 14 19.28 -8.38 -39.90
CA ALA A 14 18.66 -8.96 -38.71
C ALA A 14 18.34 -7.82 -37.72
N VAL A 15 17.05 -7.52 -37.54
CA VAL A 15 16.59 -6.62 -36.49
C VAL A 15 16.54 -7.40 -35.19
N PHE A 16 17.58 -7.27 -34.36
CA PHE A 16 17.49 -7.64 -32.95
C PHE A 16 16.68 -6.56 -32.24
N ALA A 17 15.41 -6.84 -31.95
CA ALA A 17 14.63 -6.05 -31.02
C ALA A 17 15.16 -6.31 -29.61
N CYS A 18 16.18 -5.55 -29.18
CA CYS A 18 16.42 -5.38 -27.75
C CYS A 18 15.19 -4.66 -27.20
N ALA A 19 14.38 -5.37 -26.41
CA ALA A 19 13.46 -4.70 -25.51
C ALA A 19 14.32 -3.74 -24.67
N ALA A 20 14.12 -2.44 -24.85
CA ALA A 20 14.80 -1.44 -24.05
C ALA A 20 14.23 -1.54 -22.63
N TRP A 21 14.94 -2.27 -21.78
CA TRP A 21 14.74 -2.25 -20.34
C TRP A 21 14.93 -0.82 -19.87
N ALA A 22 14.06 -0.35 -18.98
CA ALA A 22 14.24 0.98 -18.44
C ALA A 22 15.60 1.07 -17.73
N GLU A 23 16.35 2.14 -17.99
CA GLU A 23 17.65 2.34 -17.37
C GLU A 23 17.50 2.38 -15.83
N VAL A 24 18.41 1.68 -15.15
CA VAL A 24 18.52 1.72 -13.69
C VAL A 24 18.60 3.18 -13.22
N PRO A 25 17.74 3.63 -12.28
CA PRO A 25 17.72 5.03 -11.86
C PRO A 25 19.08 5.53 -11.37
N ALA A 26 19.38 6.79 -11.64
CA ALA A 26 20.62 7.41 -11.17
C ALA A 26 20.73 7.34 -9.64
N GLY A 27 21.86 6.87 -9.12
CA GLY A 27 22.11 6.72 -7.69
C GLY A 27 21.87 5.32 -7.13
N TYR A 28 21.33 4.40 -7.94
CA TYR A 28 21.21 2.98 -7.56
C TYR A 28 22.56 2.26 -7.63
N PRO A 29 22.70 1.10 -6.95
CA PRO A 29 23.90 0.27 -7.05
C PRO A 29 24.26 -0.08 -8.49
N ALA A 30 25.55 -0.07 -8.82
CA ALA A 30 26.03 -0.34 -10.18
C ALA A 30 25.65 -1.73 -10.71
N ASP A 31 25.37 -2.68 -9.82
CA ASP A 31 24.96 -4.04 -10.15
C ASP A 31 23.46 -4.30 -10.00
N TYR A 32 22.63 -3.25 -9.84
CA TYR A 32 21.17 -3.38 -9.69
C TYR A 32 20.50 -4.06 -10.89
N GLN A 33 21.13 -4.00 -12.07
CA GLN A 33 20.67 -4.76 -13.24
C GLN A 33 20.55 -6.26 -12.95
N LYS A 34 21.41 -6.84 -12.08
CA LYS A 34 21.30 -8.24 -11.68
C LYS A 34 20.00 -8.53 -10.91
N THR A 35 19.54 -7.58 -10.11
CA THR A 35 18.25 -7.68 -9.41
C THR A 35 17.09 -7.66 -10.40
N ILE A 36 17.14 -6.77 -11.41
CA ILE A 36 16.13 -6.72 -12.47
C ILE A 36 16.11 -8.03 -13.26
N ASP A 37 17.28 -8.51 -13.69
CA ASP A 37 17.39 -9.77 -14.46
C ASP A 37 16.87 -10.98 -13.67
N ALA A 38 17.12 -11.02 -12.35
CA ALA A 38 16.59 -12.05 -11.46
C ALA A 38 15.06 -11.95 -11.33
N ALA A 39 14.52 -10.75 -11.09
CA ALA A 39 13.09 -10.52 -10.98
C ALA A 39 12.33 -10.91 -12.26
N VAL A 40 12.93 -10.67 -13.43
CA VAL A 40 12.37 -11.07 -14.73
C VAL A 40 12.36 -12.58 -14.89
N LYS A 41 13.41 -13.25 -14.43
CA LYS A 41 13.48 -14.72 -14.44
C LYS A 41 12.41 -15.34 -13.54
N GLU A 42 12.10 -14.71 -12.41
CA GLU A 42 11.00 -15.08 -11.51
C GLU A 42 9.62 -14.73 -12.11
N GLY A 43 9.53 -13.59 -12.79
CA GLY A 43 8.42 -13.19 -13.66
C GLY A 43 7.22 -12.57 -12.95
N LYS A 44 7.18 -12.58 -11.62
CA LYS A 44 6.04 -12.07 -10.84
C LYS A 44 6.46 -11.63 -9.44
N VAL A 45 5.77 -10.62 -8.92
CA VAL A 45 5.75 -10.24 -7.50
C VAL A 45 4.31 -10.29 -6.98
N VAL A 46 4.12 -10.93 -5.83
CA VAL A 46 2.82 -11.03 -5.14
C VAL A 46 2.78 -9.98 -4.03
N ILE A 47 1.80 -9.08 -4.10
CA ILE A 47 1.60 -8.02 -3.11
C ILE A 47 0.32 -8.29 -2.36
N TYR A 48 0.39 -8.36 -1.03
CA TYR A 48 -0.77 -8.32 -0.15
C TYR A 48 -0.93 -6.90 0.37
N SER A 49 -2.10 -6.30 0.14
CA SER A 49 -2.32 -4.91 0.50
C SER A 49 -3.72 -4.62 1.01
N THR A 50 -3.82 -3.57 1.82
CA THR A 50 -5.08 -2.95 2.23
C THR A 50 -5.46 -1.73 1.39
N THR A 51 -4.64 -1.38 0.40
CA THR A 51 -4.89 -0.25 -0.49
C THR A 51 -5.73 -0.72 -1.67
N ASP A 52 -6.87 -0.07 -1.89
CA ASP A 52 -7.79 -0.40 -2.96
C ASP A 52 -7.07 -0.58 -4.31
N THR A 53 -7.35 -1.69 -5.00
CA THR A 53 -6.75 -2.01 -6.31
C THR A 53 -6.93 -0.86 -7.32
N LYS A 54 -8.05 -0.13 -7.24
CA LYS A 54 -8.30 1.03 -8.10
C LYS A 54 -7.32 2.17 -7.83
N ALA A 55 -6.95 2.41 -6.58
CA ALA A 55 -5.96 3.42 -6.20
C ALA A 55 -4.54 2.97 -6.54
N ALA A 56 -4.21 1.69 -6.37
CA ALA A 56 -2.91 1.12 -6.72
C ALA A 56 -2.70 0.96 -8.24
N GLY A 57 -3.77 0.90 -9.03
CA GLY A 57 -3.73 0.61 -10.47
C GLY A 57 -2.71 1.44 -11.29
N PRO A 58 -2.60 2.77 -11.12
CA PRO A 58 -1.57 3.56 -11.78
C PRO A 58 -0.15 3.17 -11.40
N LEU A 59 0.12 2.85 -10.12
CA LEU A 59 1.43 2.40 -9.66
C LEU A 59 1.79 1.04 -10.25
N ILE A 60 0.84 0.10 -10.25
CA ILE A 60 1.02 -1.23 -10.84
C ILE A 60 1.35 -1.11 -12.33
N LYS A 61 0.59 -0.30 -13.08
CA LYS A 61 0.86 -0.06 -14.51
C LYS A 61 2.21 0.59 -14.75
N GLY A 62 2.59 1.56 -13.92
CA GLY A 62 3.91 2.19 -13.98
C GLY A 62 5.04 1.18 -13.76
N PHE A 63 4.90 0.33 -12.73
CA PHE A 63 5.86 -0.72 -12.43
C PHE A 63 5.99 -1.75 -13.57
N GLU A 64 4.88 -2.29 -14.09
CA GLU A 64 4.94 -3.28 -15.19
C GLU A 64 5.44 -2.68 -16.50
N ALA A 65 5.24 -1.38 -16.73
CA ALA A 65 5.80 -0.68 -17.89
C ALA A 65 7.31 -0.43 -17.73
N GLN A 66 7.75 -0.10 -16.51
CA GLN A 66 9.16 0.13 -16.17
C GLN A 66 9.98 -1.17 -16.20
N TYR A 67 9.38 -2.29 -15.76
CA TYR A 67 10.03 -3.60 -15.70
C TYR A 67 9.26 -4.63 -16.54
N PRO A 68 9.37 -4.56 -17.88
CA PRO A 68 8.72 -5.54 -18.76
C PRO A 68 9.16 -6.97 -18.39
N GLY A 69 8.20 -7.87 -18.17
CA GLY A 69 8.50 -9.26 -17.80
C GLY A 69 8.31 -9.59 -16.32
N VAL A 70 8.09 -8.58 -15.46
CA VAL A 70 7.65 -8.79 -14.07
C VAL A 70 6.17 -8.41 -13.95
N LYS A 71 5.32 -9.36 -13.56
CA LYS A 71 3.90 -9.12 -13.31
C LYS A 71 3.60 -8.84 -11.86
N VAL A 72 2.63 -7.97 -11.59
CA VAL A 72 2.16 -7.72 -10.22
C VAL A 72 0.88 -8.51 -9.98
N GLU A 73 0.94 -9.49 -9.08
CA GLU A 73 -0.25 -10.11 -8.52
C GLU A 73 -0.66 -9.37 -7.25
N TYR A 74 -1.68 -8.53 -7.39
CA TYR A 74 -2.13 -7.65 -6.32
C TYR A 74 -3.35 -8.23 -5.61
N ASN A 75 -3.21 -8.54 -4.34
CA ASN A 75 -4.29 -9.05 -3.48
C ASN A 75 -4.71 -7.95 -2.51
N ASP A 76 -5.85 -7.34 -2.82
CA ASP A 76 -6.49 -6.30 -2.03
C ASP A 76 -7.47 -6.92 -1.00
N MET A 77 -7.21 -6.69 0.28
CA MET A 77 -7.99 -7.26 1.38
C MET A 77 -7.95 -6.39 2.63
N ASN A 78 -8.90 -6.55 3.54
CA ASN A 78 -8.89 -5.84 4.81
C ASN A 78 -7.65 -6.22 5.65
N SER A 79 -7.07 -5.26 6.37
CA SER A 79 -5.98 -5.43 7.35
C SER A 79 -6.06 -6.69 8.24
N THR A 80 -7.24 -7.01 8.80
CA THR A 80 -7.40 -8.20 9.66
C THR A 80 -7.30 -9.49 8.86
N GLU A 81 -7.89 -9.52 7.66
CA GLU A 81 -7.76 -10.66 6.74
C GLU A 81 -6.33 -10.83 6.28
N LEU A 82 -5.65 -9.73 5.90
CA LEU A 82 -4.25 -9.71 5.49
C LEU A 82 -3.36 -10.36 6.54
N TYR A 83 -3.43 -9.86 7.77
CA TYR A 83 -2.62 -10.36 8.87
C TYR A 83 -2.84 -11.86 9.10
N ASN A 84 -4.11 -12.28 9.22
CA ASN A 84 -4.46 -13.66 9.49
C ASN A 84 -4.07 -14.62 8.35
N ARG A 85 -4.25 -14.18 7.09
CA ARG A 85 -3.83 -14.95 5.92
C ARG A 85 -2.33 -15.15 5.91
N TYR A 86 -1.56 -14.06 6.11
CA TYR A 86 -0.10 -14.12 6.09
C TYR A 86 0.43 -15.10 7.15
N ILE A 87 0.03 -14.96 8.41
CA ILE A 87 0.52 -15.87 9.48
C ILE A 87 0.09 -17.32 9.26
N SER A 88 -1.08 -17.55 8.65
CA SER A 88 -1.56 -18.91 8.35
C SER A 88 -0.74 -19.55 7.23
N GLU A 89 -0.40 -18.80 6.19
CA GLU A 89 0.47 -19.27 5.09
C GLU A 89 1.89 -19.57 5.58
N GLN A 90 2.45 -18.70 6.44
CA GLN A 90 3.74 -18.94 7.09
C GLN A 90 3.71 -20.21 7.96
N ALA A 91 2.67 -20.40 8.76
CA ALA A 91 2.52 -21.60 9.60
C ALA A 91 2.37 -22.89 8.78
N ALA A 92 1.77 -22.81 7.58
CA ALA A 92 1.63 -23.93 6.66
C ALA A 92 2.93 -24.26 5.90
N GLY A 93 3.96 -23.41 5.97
CA GLY A 93 5.20 -23.56 5.21
C GLY A 93 5.03 -23.38 3.70
N GLY A 94 3.93 -22.73 3.27
CA GLY A 94 3.66 -22.43 1.87
C GLY A 94 4.24 -21.09 1.42
N GLY A 95 4.12 -20.78 0.13
CA GLY A 95 4.38 -19.43 -0.38
C GLY A 95 3.34 -18.43 0.13
N SER A 96 3.76 -17.18 0.35
CA SER A 96 2.89 -16.07 0.80
C SER A 96 3.11 -14.83 -0.08
N GLY A 97 2.66 -13.66 0.35
CA GLY A 97 2.95 -12.40 -0.32
C GLY A 97 4.43 -12.03 -0.20
N ASP A 98 5.05 -11.62 -1.31
CA ASP A 98 6.44 -11.14 -1.35
C ASP A 98 6.57 -9.74 -0.72
N VAL A 99 5.49 -8.94 -0.82
CA VAL A 99 5.40 -7.60 -0.21
C VAL A 99 4.07 -7.46 0.54
N VAL A 100 4.15 -7.02 1.79
CA VAL A 100 2.98 -6.59 2.58
C VAL A 100 2.92 -5.07 2.60
N TRP A 101 1.80 -4.51 2.12
CA TRP A 101 1.55 -3.07 2.12
C TRP A 101 0.22 -2.76 2.81
N SER A 102 0.27 -2.52 4.13
CA SER A 102 -0.90 -2.38 4.98
C SER A 102 -0.95 -1.03 5.71
N SER A 103 -2.15 -0.46 5.84
CA SER A 103 -2.42 0.76 6.61
C SER A 103 -2.53 0.53 8.11
N SER A 104 -2.75 -0.72 8.55
CA SER A 104 -2.68 -1.11 9.97
C SER A 104 -1.21 -1.26 10.37
N MET A 105 -0.60 -0.14 10.78
CA MET A 105 0.84 -0.06 11.04
C MET A 105 1.28 -0.99 12.18
N ASP A 106 0.44 -1.16 13.19
CA ASP A 106 0.66 -2.06 14.33
C ASP A 106 0.81 -3.53 13.88
N THR A 107 -0.13 -4.02 13.08
CA THR A 107 -0.08 -5.41 12.55
C THR A 107 1.00 -5.57 11.48
N ALA A 108 1.21 -4.57 10.63
CA ALA A 108 2.29 -4.58 9.64
C ALA A 108 3.68 -4.65 10.30
N LEU A 109 3.89 -3.88 11.38
CA LEU A 109 5.14 -3.88 12.13
C LEU A 109 5.35 -5.20 12.88
N LYS A 110 4.27 -5.81 13.38
CA LYS A 110 4.30 -7.15 13.98
C LYS A 110 4.78 -8.19 12.95
N LEU A 111 4.19 -8.20 11.75
CA LEU A 111 4.64 -9.08 10.66
C LEU A 111 6.10 -8.80 10.28
N ALA A 112 6.49 -7.53 10.17
CA ALA A 112 7.86 -7.16 9.82
C ALA A 112 8.89 -7.62 10.85
N THR A 113 8.52 -7.58 12.14
CA THR A 113 9.37 -8.06 13.23
C THR A 113 9.63 -9.57 13.12
N GLU A 114 8.60 -10.34 12.78
CA GLU A 114 8.65 -11.80 12.80
C GLU A 114 9.13 -12.41 11.48
N TYR A 115 8.81 -11.80 10.34
CA TYR A 115 8.92 -12.44 9.03
C TYR A 115 9.65 -11.60 7.97
N ALA A 116 9.76 -10.28 8.11
CA ALA A 116 10.36 -9.49 7.04
C ALA A 116 11.88 -9.65 7.00
N GLU A 117 12.38 -9.80 5.78
CA GLU A 117 13.79 -9.70 5.45
C GLU A 117 14.25 -8.24 5.54
N GLN A 118 15.54 -8.04 5.86
CA GLN A 118 16.15 -6.72 5.76
C GLN A 118 16.39 -6.38 4.29
N TYR A 119 15.91 -5.22 3.86
CA TYR A 119 16.15 -4.69 2.53
C TYR A 119 16.64 -3.26 2.63
N ALA A 120 17.92 -3.02 2.35
CA ALA A 120 18.50 -1.67 2.32
C ALA A 120 18.07 -0.94 1.04
N SER A 121 16.92 -0.25 1.07
CA SER A 121 16.40 0.46 -0.10
C SER A 121 17.38 1.53 -0.60
N PRO A 122 17.70 1.58 -1.92
CA PRO A 122 18.46 2.68 -2.51
C PRO A 122 17.83 4.06 -2.27
N GLU A 123 16.52 4.09 -2.03
CA GLU A 123 15.73 5.31 -1.83
C GLU A 123 15.68 5.78 -0.37
N VAL A 124 16.30 5.06 0.57
CA VAL A 124 16.18 5.34 2.02
C VAL A 124 16.60 6.77 2.38
N LYS A 125 17.55 7.36 1.63
CA LYS A 125 18.02 8.75 1.84
C LYS A 125 16.99 9.81 1.49
N GLN A 126 15.96 9.45 0.73
CA GLN A 126 14.86 10.33 0.34
C GLN A 126 13.68 10.24 1.32
N LEU A 127 13.73 9.32 2.28
CA LEU A 127 12.70 9.14 3.28
C LEU A 127 13.08 9.86 4.57
N PRO A 128 12.10 10.38 5.32
CA PRO A 128 12.36 10.86 6.67
C PRO A 128 12.70 9.68 7.59
N ASP A 129 13.59 9.90 8.56
CA ASP A 129 14.09 8.83 9.45
C ASP A 129 12.98 8.06 10.17
N TRP A 130 11.88 8.74 10.53
CA TRP A 130 10.74 8.12 11.23
C TRP A 130 9.98 7.10 10.36
N ALA A 131 10.12 7.17 9.03
CA ALA A 131 9.46 6.28 8.09
C ALA A 131 10.24 4.99 7.85
N VAL A 132 11.39 4.77 8.50
CA VAL A 132 12.24 3.60 8.27
C VAL A 132 12.44 2.85 9.59
N TRP A 133 11.91 1.63 9.68
CA TRP A 133 12.13 0.77 10.82
C TRP A 133 13.02 -0.41 10.46
N GLN A 134 14.25 -0.41 10.99
CA GLN A 134 15.24 -1.49 10.87
C GLN A 134 15.54 -1.97 9.44
N GLN A 135 15.25 -1.15 8.42
CA GLN A 135 15.30 -1.53 7.01
C GLN A 135 14.41 -2.74 6.66
N LYS A 136 13.38 -2.99 7.48
CA LYS A 136 12.38 -4.07 7.32
C LYS A 136 10.98 -3.54 7.03
N ALA A 137 10.65 -2.36 7.55
CA ALA A 137 9.37 -1.70 7.31
C ALA A 137 9.58 -0.24 6.91
N TYR A 138 8.75 0.22 5.97
CA TYR A 138 8.85 1.52 5.33
C TYR A 138 7.49 2.22 5.29
N GLY A 139 7.42 3.45 5.80
CA GLY A 139 6.28 4.33 5.65
C GLY A 139 6.28 4.95 4.24
N THR A 140 5.32 4.55 3.41
CA THR A 140 5.23 4.98 2.01
C THR A 140 4.16 6.05 1.76
N THR A 141 3.32 6.33 2.76
CA THR A 141 2.23 7.30 2.67
C THR A 141 2.12 8.15 3.94
N TYR A 142 1.40 9.26 3.85
CA TYR A 142 0.99 10.08 4.99
C TYR A 142 -0.48 10.45 4.81
N GLU A 143 -1.36 9.67 5.44
CA GLU A 143 -2.80 9.68 5.18
C GLU A 143 -3.56 10.19 6.42
N PRO A 144 -4.24 11.36 6.34
CA PRO A 144 -5.03 11.85 7.46
C PRO A 144 -6.36 11.09 7.58
N VAL A 145 -6.79 10.83 8.82
CA VAL A 145 -8.14 10.35 9.12
C VAL A 145 -9.04 11.57 9.34
N VAL A 146 -10.21 11.58 8.68
CA VAL A 146 -11.06 12.78 8.59
C VAL A 146 -12.53 12.45 8.81
N PHE A 147 -13.31 13.48 9.18
CA PHE A 147 -14.76 13.41 9.10
C PHE A 147 -15.23 13.65 7.67
N ILE A 148 -16.01 12.70 7.15
CA ILE A 148 -16.74 12.85 5.89
C ILE A 148 -18.20 13.12 6.22
N TYR A 149 -18.78 14.16 5.62
CA TYR A 149 -20.16 14.53 5.86
C TYR A 149 -20.89 14.91 4.57
N ASN A 150 -22.22 14.76 4.60
CA ASN A 150 -23.09 15.19 3.52
C ASN A 150 -23.44 16.68 3.68
N LYS A 151 -22.89 17.54 2.82
CA LYS A 151 -23.10 19.01 2.82
C LYS A 151 -24.57 19.43 2.67
N ARG A 152 -25.45 18.55 2.18
CA ARG A 152 -26.90 18.82 2.10
C ARG A 152 -27.62 18.60 3.42
N LEU A 153 -27.02 17.83 4.34
CA LEU A 153 -27.63 17.42 5.60
C LEU A 153 -27.00 18.11 6.83
N ILE A 154 -25.75 18.55 6.72
CA ILE A 154 -25.02 19.28 7.75
C ILE A 154 -24.52 20.60 7.15
N PRO A 155 -25.08 21.76 7.54
CA PRO A 155 -24.62 23.05 7.06
C PRO A 155 -23.23 23.37 7.62
N GLN A 156 -22.47 24.24 6.93
CA GLN A 156 -21.06 24.50 7.23
C GLN A 156 -20.80 24.95 8.67
N ASN A 157 -21.71 25.71 9.27
CA ASN A 157 -21.62 26.21 10.64
C ASN A 157 -21.94 25.14 11.71
N GLU A 158 -22.40 23.95 11.32
CA GLU A 158 -22.64 22.81 12.21
C GLU A 158 -21.58 21.71 12.06
N VAL A 159 -20.61 21.86 11.15
CA VAL A 159 -19.58 20.84 10.91
C VAL A 159 -18.70 20.72 12.17
N PRO A 160 -18.58 19.52 12.77
CA PRO A 160 -17.76 19.33 13.94
C PRO A 160 -16.27 19.38 13.56
N ASP A 161 -15.46 19.98 14.43
CA ASP A 161 -14.02 20.15 14.28
C ASP A 161 -13.20 19.25 15.23
N SER A 162 -13.88 18.45 16.05
CA SER A 162 -13.28 17.57 17.05
C SER A 162 -14.19 16.37 17.34
N HIS A 163 -13.62 15.29 17.87
CA HIS A 163 -14.40 14.11 18.32
C HIS A 163 -15.45 14.50 19.37
N THR A 164 -15.10 15.39 20.31
CA THR A 164 -16.05 15.89 21.30
C THR A 164 -17.19 16.71 20.66
N ALA A 165 -16.90 17.58 19.69
CA ALA A 165 -17.93 18.33 18.97
C ALA A 165 -18.84 17.40 18.17
N LEU A 166 -18.28 16.38 17.51
CA LEU A 166 -19.04 15.37 16.78
C LEU A 166 -19.97 14.59 17.71
N ALA A 167 -19.47 14.11 18.85
CA ALA A 167 -20.26 13.40 19.86
C ALA A 167 -21.41 14.27 20.39
N LYS A 168 -21.15 15.54 20.70
CA LYS A 168 -22.18 16.51 21.13
C LYS A 168 -23.23 16.74 20.05
N LEU A 169 -22.82 16.91 18.79
CA LEU A 169 -23.73 17.11 17.66
C LEU A 169 -24.68 15.92 17.53
N ILE A 170 -24.16 14.69 17.55
CA ILE A 170 -24.95 13.45 17.45
C ILE A 170 -25.91 13.33 18.63
N ALA A 171 -25.42 13.53 19.86
CA ALA A 171 -26.24 13.42 21.07
C ALA A 171 -27.37 14.45 21.13
N SER A 172 -27.11 15.69 20.65
CA SER A 172 -28.12 16.76 20.64
C SER A 172 -29.27 16.54 19.65
N GLN A 173 -29.08 15.68 18.65
CA GLN A 173 -30.01 15.45 17.55
C GLN A 173 -30.15 13.94 17.25
N ALA A 174 -30.35 13.12 18.30
CA ALA A 174 -30.32 11.66 18.20
C ALA A 174 -31.25 11.10 17.11
N ASP A 175 -32.48 11.59 16.99
CA ASP A 175 -33.42 11.12 15.95
C ASP A 175 -32.96 11.46 14.52
N LYS A 176 -32.29 12.61 14.32
CA LYS A 176 -31.74 13.02 13.02
C LYS A 176 -30.65 12.07 12.57
N PHE A 177 -29.76 11.68 13.49
CA PHE A 177 -28.54 10.91 13.23
C PHE A 177 -28.68 9.40 13.41
N LYS A 178 -29.78 8.92 13.99
CA LYS A 178 -30.06 7.48 14.16
C LYS A 178 -29.90 6.72 12.84
N GLY A 179 -28.95 5.78 12.82
CA GLY A 179 -28.64 4.96 11.64
C GLY A 179 -27.95 5.70 10.48
N LYS A 180 -27.44 6.92 10.70
CA LYS A 180 -26.81 7.76 9.66
C LYS A 180 -25.37 8.17 9.99
N VAL A 181 -24.80 7.57 11.04
CA VAL A 181 -23.40 7.74 11.43
C VAL A 181 -22.75 6.38 11.31
N THR A 182 -21.57 6.35 10.69
CA THR A 182 -20.78 5.13 10.52
C THR A 182 -19.32 5.45 10.78
N THR A 183 -18.59 4.44 11.23
CA THR A 183 -17.14 4.43 11.43
C THR A 183 -16.65 2.99 11.23
N TYR A 184 -15.34 2.77 11.32
CA TYR A 184 -14.75 1.44 11.24
C TYR A 184 -15.33 0.50 12.31
N ASP A 185 -15.58 -0.75 11.92
CA ASP A 185 -15.81 -1.85 12.86
C ASP A 185 -14.45 -2.34 13.37
N ILE A 186 -14.10 -1.99 14.62
CA ILE A 186 -12.78 -2.25 15.19
C ILE A 186 -12.49 -3.75 15.40
N GLU A 187 -13.52 -4.61 15.41
CA GLU A 187 -13.31 -6.06 15.50
C GLU A 187 -12.94 -6.67 14.14
N LYS A 188 -13.25 -5.97 13.05
CA LYS A 188 -13.04 -6.44 11.68
C LYS A 188 -12.01 -5.64 10.90
N SER A 189 -11.45 -4.58 11.49
CA SER A 189 -10.47 -3.71 10.85
C SER A 189 -9.31 -3.43 11.80
N GLY A 190 -8.13 -3.96 11.50
CA GLY A 190 -6.89 -3.63 12.19
C GLY A 190 -6.58 -2.14 12.15
N LEU A 191 -6.82 -1.47 11.00
CA LEU A 191 -6.74 -0.01 10.91
C LEU A 191 -7.71 0.67 11.89
N GLY A 192 -8.99 0.26 11.87
CA GLY A 192 -10.00 0.81 12.77
C GLY A 192 -9.63 0.63 14.26
N PHE A 193 -9.11 -0.54 14.62
CA PHE A 193 -8.61 -0.83 15.96
C PHE A 193 -7.45 0.07 16.35
N MET A 194 -6.42 0.19 15.49
CA MET A 194 -5.25 1.04 15.73
C MET A 194 -5.65 2.50 15.95
N LEU A 195 -6.58 3.02 15.14
CA LEU A 195 -7.09 4.38 15.28
C LEU A 195 -7.86 4.57 16.60
N ALA A 196 -8.71 3.62 16.97
CA ALA A 196 -9.42 3.66 18.26
C ALA A 196 -8.45 3.62 19.46
N VAL A 197 -7.36 2.85 19.36
CA VAL A 197 -6.30 2.84 20.39
C VAL A 197 -5.61 4.20 20.46
N GLN A 198 -5.26 4.82 19.33
CA GLN A 198 -4.69 6.17 19.28
C GLN A 198 -5.62 7.20 19.92
N ASP A 199 -6.91 7.18 19.57
CA ASP A 199 -7.91 8.09 20.15
C ASP A 199 -8.06 7.89 21.66
N SER A 200 -7.99 6.66 22.15
CA SER A 200 -8.05 6.38 23.60
C SER A 200 -6.86 6.91 24.40
N GLN A 201 -5.72 7.15 23.75
CA GLN A 201 -4.58 7.84 24.37
C GLN A 201 -4.82 9.35 24.47
N ALA A 202 -5.60 9.91 23.54
CA ALA A 202 -5.96 11.33 23.52
C ALA A 202 -7.16 11.63 24.44
N ASP A 203 -8.08 10.68 24.60
CA ASP A 203 -9.25 10.77 25.48
C ASP A 203 -9.42 9.48 26.31
N ALA A 204 -9.11 9.57 27.61
CA ALA A 204 -9.27 8.46 28.55
C ALA A 204 -10.72 7.94 28.64
N ASN A 205 -11.70 8.74 28.21
CA ASN A 205 -13.12 8.37 28.19
C ASN A 205 -13.60 7.80 26.85
N TYR A 206 -12.72 7.65 25.85
CA TYR A 206 -13.10 7.29 24.47
C TYR A 206 -14.00 6.04 24.37
N PHE A 207 -13.70 5.00 25.16
CA PHE A 207 -14.47 3.76 25.15
C PHE A 207 -15.65 3.72 26.14
N TYR A 208 -15.85 4.79 26.93
CA TYR A 208 -16.88 4.83 27.95
C TYR A 208 -18.16 5.47 27.42
N ARG A 209 -19.29 5.01 27.92
CA ARG A 209 -20.57 5.66 27.64
C ARG A 209 -20.68 6.95 28.46
N PRO A 210 -21.42 7.95 27.98
CA PRO A 210 -21.78 9.11 28.79
C PRO A 210 -22.41 8.66 30.11
N GLY A 211 -21.77 8.99 31.25
CA GLY A 211 -22.21 8.61 32.59
C GLY A 211 -21.50 7.39 33.20
N GLU A 212 -20.63 6.70 32.45
CA GLU A 212 -19.79 5.59 32.93
C GLU A 212 -18.31 6.01 33.05
N TYR A 213 -18.04 7.25 33.46
CA TYR A 213 -16.67 7.77 33.60
C TYR A 213 -15.91 7.08 34.75
N ARG A 214 -14.58 6.96 34.62
CA ARG A 214 -13.67 6.54 35.70
C ARG A 214 -13.17 7.71 36.54
#